data_AF-A0AAV1M663-F1
#
_entry.id   AF-A0AAV1M663-F1
#
_cell.length_a   1.000
_cell.length_b   1.000
_cell.length_c   1.000
_cell.angle_alpha   90.00
_cell.angle_beta   90.00
_cell.angle_gamma   90.00
#
_symmetry.space_group_name_H-M   'P 1'
#
loop_
_entity.id
_entity.type
_entity.pdbx_description
1 polymer ?
#
loop_
_entity_poly.entity_id
_entity_poly.type
_entity_poly.pdbx_seq_one_letter_code
_entity_poly.pdbx_strand_id
1 'polypeptide(L)'
;MCQEKNICFVFLPSNSTHLTQPLDVAYFRPMKIAWRNILLEWKKKDGKKESCVPKGCFRKLLKKLIEELHKNAKKNILAGFRKTGINPIDQNQVLNRLPVEDCEEEVEKSILDLLKELRYGTTTVKQSTRKRKLNVIAGRSVGDGTEVKNSRDYDEIEDI
;
A
#
# COMPACT_ATOMS: atom_id res chain seq x y z
N MET A 1 -33.80 0.03 18.63
CA MET A 1 -33.93 0.36 17.20
C MET A 1 -33.27 -0.65 16.24
N CYS A 2 -31.93 -0.83 16.21
CA CYS A 2 -31.30 -1.75 15.23
C CYS A 2 -31.66 -3.23 15.44
N GLN A 3 -31.67 -3.68 16.69
CA GLN A 3 -32.04 -5.04 17.07
C GLN A 3 -33.52 -5.35 16.77
N GLU A 4 -34.41 -4.38 17.01
CA GLU A 4 -35.84 -4.45 16.63
C GLU A 4 -36.06 -4.53 15.11
N LYS A 5 -35.13 -3.98 14.31
CA LYS A 5 -35.20 -3.98 12.85
C LYS A 5 -34.38 -5.12 12.21
N ASN A 6 -33.84 -6.03 13.01
CA ASN A 6 -32.99 -7.12 12.58
C ASN A 6 -31.79 -6.65 11.72
N ILE A 7 -31.24 -5.48 12.08
CA ILE A 7 -30.07 -4.90 11.43
C ILE A 7 -28.83 -5.46 12.13
N CYS A 8 -28.11 -6.34 11.43
CA CYS A 8 -26.84 -6.89 11.90
C CYS A 8 -25.67 -6.01 11.46
N PHE A 9 -24.70 -5.83 12.35
CA PHE A 9 -23.44 -5.17 12.03
C PHE A 9 -22.45 -6.19 11.50
N VAL A 10 -21.74 -5.81 10.44
CA VAL A 10 -20.64 -6.60 9.87
C VAL A 10 -19.36 -5.82 10.09
N PHE A 11 -18.39 -6.45 10.75
CA PHE A 11 -17.06 -5.90 10.92
C PHE A 11 -16.23 -6.24 9.68
N LEU A 12 -15.79 -5.22 8.97
CA LEU A 12 -14.93 -5.36 7.80
C LEU A 12 -13.47 -5.32 8.24
N PRO A 13 -12.57 -6.06 7.59
CA PRO A 13 -11.14 -5.99 7.88
C PRO A 13 -10.61 -4.56 7.76
N SER A 14 -9.66 -4.18 8.62
CA SER A 14 -9.00 -2.87 8.55
C SER A 14 -8.39 -2.61 7.17
N ASN A 15 -8.40 -1.36 6.71
CA ASN A 15 -7.83 -0.91 5.43
C ASN A 15 -8.40 -1.61 4.17
N SER A 16 -9.50 -2.35 4.29
CA SER A 16 -10.10 -3.12 3.18
C SER A 16 -11.30 -2.42 2.52
N THR A 17 -11.58 -1.16 2.83
CA THR A 17 -12.74 -0.40 2.31
C THR A 17 -12.88 -0.50 0.78
N HIS A 18 -11.76 -0.39 0.07
CA HIS A 18 -11.69 -0.50 -1.39
C HIS A 18 -12.08 -1.89 -1.96
N LEU A 19 -12.19 -2.91 -1.10
CA LEU A 19 -12.53 -4.28 -1.45
C LEU A 19 -13.90 -4.70 -0.93
N THR A 20 -14.22 -4.33 0.31
CA THR A 20 -15.32 -4.91 1.08
C THR A 20 -16.51 -3.96 1.25
N GLN A 21 -16.36 -2.65 1.04
CA GLN A 21 -17.47 -1.69 1.17
C GLN A 21 -18.17 -1.46 -0.18
N PRO A 22 -19.46 -1.84 -0.33
CA PRO A 22 -20.15 -1.77 -1.63
C PRO A 22 -20.20 -0.36 -2.21
N LEU A 23 -20.35 0.63 -1.35
CA LEU A 23 -20.49 2.03 -1.73
C LEU A 23 -19.19 2.60 -2.30
N ASP A 24 -18.05 2.29 -1.69
CA ASP A 24 -16.72 2.66 -2.20
C ASP A 24 -16.39 1.94 -3.50
N VAL A 25 -16.69 0.64 -3.58
CA VAL A 25 -16.38 -0.19 -4.75
C VAL A 25 -17.14 0.24 -6.00
N ALA A 26 -18.43 0.59 -5.86
CA ALA A 26 -19.30 0.76 -7.02
C ALA A 26 -19.93 2.14 -7.20
N TYR A 27 -20.06 2.96 -6.14
CA TYR A 27 -20.87 4.18 -6.20
C TYR A 27 -20.05 5.47 -6.20
N PHE A 28 -19.01 5.58 -5.37
CA PHE A 28 -18.27 6.84 -5.25
C PHE A 28 -17.42 7.19 -6.46
N ARG A 29 -16.83 6.20 -7.14
CA ARG A 29 -16.08 6.44 -8.38
C ARG A 29 -16.96 7.09 -9.47
N PRO A 30 -18.09 6.50 -9.88
CA PRO A 30 -18.94 7.12 -10.90
C PRO A 30 -19.50 8.48 -10.46
N MET A 31 -19.83 8.65 -9.18
CA MET A 31 -20.23 9.95 -8.63
C MET A 31 -19.16 11.03 -8.83
N LYS A 32 -17.91 10.74 -8.46
CA LYS A 32 -16.79 11.69 -8.60
C LYS A 32 -16.56 12.07 -10.07
N ILE A 33 -16.66 11.10 -10.99
CA ILE A 33 -16.52 11.33 -12.43
C ILE A 33 -17.66 12.22 -12.94
N ALA A 34 -18.92 11.87 -12.63
CA ALA A 34 -20.09 12.64 -13.04
C ALA A 34 -20.02 14.08 -12.50
N TRP A 35 -19.65 14.25 -11.24
CA TRP A 35 -19.50 15.57 -10.63
C TRP A 35 -18.43 16.40 -11.32
N ARG A 36 -17.27 15.81 -11.60
CA ARG A 36 -16.20 16.48 -12.34
C ARG A 36 -16.68 16.94 -13.72
N ASN A 37 -17.42 16.11 -14.44
CA ASN A 37 -17.95 16.45 -15.76
C ASN A 37 -18.95 17.62 -15.69
N ILE A 38 -19.89 17.58 -14.75
CA ILE A 38 -20.87 18.66 -14.53
C ILE A 38 -20.15 19.98 -14.22
N LEU A 39 -19.13 19.95 -13.36
CA LEU A 39 -18.34 21.14 -13.03
C LEU A 39 -17.56 21.67 -14.23
N LEU A 40 -16.96 20.78 -15.04
CA LEU A 40 -16.24 21.16 -16.25
C LEU A 40 -17.17 21.81 -17.28
N GLU A 41 -18.37 21.27 -17.49
CA GLU A 41 -19.36 21.87 -18.39
C GLU A 41 -19.84 23.22 -17.89
N TRP A 42 -20.14 23.34 -16.59
CA TRP A 42 -20.53 24.61 -16.00
C TRP A 42 -19.42 25.66 -16.12
N LYS A 43 -18.15 25.28 -15.88
CA LYS A 43 -16.99 26.17 -16.00
C LYS A 43 -16.77 26.67 -17.43
N LYS A 44 -17.09 25.85 -18.45
CA LYS A 44 -17.02 26.25 -19.86
C LYS A 44 -18.11 27.26 -20.27
N LYS A 45 -19.24 27.28 -19.57
CA LYS A 45 -20.42 28.11 -19.86
C LYS A 45 -20.58 29.22 -18.82
N ASP A 46 -21.57 29.09 -17.95
CA ASP A 46 -22.00 30.11 -16.97
C ASP A 46 -20.88 30.47 -15.97
N GLY A 47 -20.04 29.51 -15.61
CA GLY A 47 -18.96 29.67 -14.63
C GLY A 47 -17.63 30.19 -15.19
N LYS A 48 -17.57 30.64 -16.45
CA LYS A 48 -16.30 30.99 -17.12
C LYS A 48 -15.49 32.04 -16.35
N LYS A 49 -16.17 33.06 -15.80
CA LYS A 49 -15.56 34.15 -15.03
C LYS A 49 -15.44 33.87 -13.53
N GLU A 50 -16.10 32.82 -13.03
CA GLU A 50 -16.18 32.49 -11.61
C GLU A 50 -14.98 31.65 -11.18
N SER A 51 -14.31 32.00 -10.08
CA SER A 51 -13.21 31.19 -9.55
C SER A 51 -13.70 29.89 -8.89
N CYS A 52 -14.92 29.89 -8.34
CA CYS A 52 -15.54 28.76 -7.66
C CYS A 52 -17.05 28.72 -7.93
N VAL A 53 -17.72 27.60 -7.62
CA VAL A 53 -19.17 27.45 -7.76
C VAL A 53 -19.89 28.33 -6.73
N PRO A 54 -20.71 29.32 -7.14
CA PRO A 54 -21.48 30.13 -6.20
C PRO A 54 -22.56 29.30 -5.51
N LYS A 55 -22.92 29.66 -4.27
CA LYS A 55 -23.94 28.97 -3.45
C LYS A 55 -25.29 28.85 -4.17
N GLY A 56 -25.69 29.87 -4.95
CA GLY A 56 -26.94 29.88 -5.71
C GLY A 56 -26.98 28.83 -6.84
N CYS A 57 -25.82 28.50 -7.42
CA CYS A 57 -25.69 27.54 -8.51
C CYS A 57 -25.52 26.11 -7.99
N PHE A 58 -24.90 25.93 -6.83
CA PHE A 58 -24.60 24.61 -6.25
C PHE A 58 -25.82 23.69 -6.22
N ARG A 59 -26.98 24.18 -5.73
CA ARG A 59 -28.23 23.38 -5.67
C ARG A 59 -28.64 22.83 -7.03
N LYS A 60 -28.52 23.63 -8.10
CA LYS A 60 -28.86 23.22 -9.47
C LYS A 60 -27.90 22.14 -9.98
N LEU A 61 -26.60 22.32 -9.75
CA LEU A 61 -25.57 21.35 -10.16
C LEU A 61 -25.69 20.04 -9.38
N LEU A 62 -25.96 20.11 -8.08
CA LEU A 62 -26.19 18.94 -7.23
C LEU A 62 -27.41 18.14 -7.68
N LYS A 63 -28.51 18.82 -8.03
CA LYS A 63 -29.71 18.16 -8.57
C LYS A 63 -29.37 17.37 -9.84
N LYS A 64 -28.63 17.98 -10.77
CA LYS A 64 -28.14 17.30 -11.99
C LYS A 64 -27.30 16.06 -11.66
N LEU A 65 -26.40 16.16 -10.67
CA LEU A 65 -25.59 15.01 -10.24
C LEU A 65 -26.46 13.85 -9.75
N ILE A 66 -27.46 14.13 -8.90
CA ILE A 66 -28.36 13.10 -8.37
C ILE A 66 -29.14 12.44 -9.51
N GLU A 67 -29.68 13.24 -10.44
CA GLU A 67 -30.41 12.73 -11.61
C GLU A 67 -29.53 11.85 -12.50
N GLU A 68 -28.27 12.24 -12.76
CA GLU A 68 -27.31 11.42 -13.50
C GLU A 68 -27.00 10.09 -12.80
N LEU A 69 -26.79 10.12 -11.49
CA LEU A 69 -26.51 8.92 -10.70
C LEU A 69 -27.69 7.95 -10.66
N HIS A 70 -28.92 8.48 -10.54
CA HIS A 70 -30.14 7.69 -10.46
C HIS A 70 -30.34 6.78 -11.68
N LYS A 71 -29.87 7.18 -12.87
CA LYS A 71 -29.96 6.38 -14.10
C LYS A 71 -29.38 4.97 -13.94
N ASN A 72 -28.27 4.85 -13.21
CA ASN A 72 -27.55 3.58 -13.03
C ASN A 72 -27.48 3.12 -11.56
N ALA A 73 -28.09 3.85 -10.62
CA ALA A 73 -27.98 3.59 -9.19
C ALA A 73 -28.30 2.14 -8.81
N LYS A 74 -29.45 1.62 -9.26
CA LYS A 74 -29.87 0.22 -8.96
C LYS A 74 -28.82 -0.79 -9.44
N LYS A 75 -28.32 -0.64 -10.67
CA LYS A 75 -27.32 -1.55 -11.26
C LYS A 75 -25.99 -1.47 -10.50
N ASN A 76 -25.53 -0.27 -10.19
CA ASN A 76 -24.26 -0.03 -9.49
C ASN A 76 -24.32 -0.59 -8.06
N ILE A 77 -25.42 -0.37 -7.34
CA ILE A 77 -25.60 -0.89 -5.98
C ILE A 77 -25.57 -2.43 -6.00
N LEU A 78 -26.37 -3.07 -6.85
CA LEU A 78 -26.39 -4.54 -6.96
C LEU A 78 -25.02 -5.10 -7.34
N ALA A 79 -24.33 -4.47 -8.30
CA ALA A 79 -22.98 -4.86 -8.69
C ALA A 79 -21.96 -4.68 -7.55
N GLY A 80 -22.10 -3.63 -6.74
CA GLY A 80 -21.25 -3.38 -5.57
C GLY A 80 -21.41 -4.45 -4.50
N PHE A 81 -22.65 -4.82 -4.16
CA PHE A 81 -22.94 -5.90 -3.21
C PHE A 81 -22.44 -7.26 -3.69
N ARG A 82 -22.58 -7.55 -4.99
CA ARG A 82 -22.04 -8.77 -5.58
C ARG A 82 -20.51 -8.78 -5.54
N LYS A 83 -19.87 -7.68 -5.96
CA LYS A 83 -18.41 -7.59 -6.05
C LYS A 83 -17.74 -7.66 -4.69
N THR A 84 -18.37 -7.13 -3.66
CA THR A 84 -17.89 -7.21 -2.26
C THR A 84 -18.16 -8.56 -1.60
N GLY A 85 -18.85 -9.49 -2.27
CA GLY A 85 -19.14 -10.81 -1.72
C GLY A 85 -20.16 -10.79 -0.57
N ILE A 86 -20.92 -9.70 -0.41
CA ILE A 86 -21.93 -9.56 0.65
C ILE A 86 -23.26 -10.18 0.19
N ASN A 87 -23.63 -9.98 -1.08
CA ASN A 87 -24.86 -10.56 -1.62
C ASN A 87 -24.73 -10.95 -3.11
N PRO A 88 -24.79 -12.26 -3.44
CA PRO A 88 -24.78 -13.40 -2.52
C PRO A 88 -23.50 -13.44 -1.65
N ILE A 89 -23.55 -14.14 -0.52
CA ILE A 89 -22.39 -14.30 0.37
C ILE A 89 -21.36 -15.19 -0.36
N ASP A 90 -20.24 -14.59 -0.79
CA ASP A 90 -19.15 -15.27 -1.51
C ASP A 90 -17.82 -14.56 -1.28
N GLN A 91 -16.97 -15.14 -0.44
CA GLN A 91 -15.68 -14.56 -0.06
C GLN A 91 -14.68 -14.53 -1.23
N ASN A 92 -14.83 -15.42 -2.21
CA ASN A 92 -13.92 -15.51 -3.35
C ASN A 92 -13.97 -14.25 -4.22
N GLN A 93 -15.09 -13.53 -4.23
CA GLN A 93 -15.22 -12.23 -4.92
C GLN A 93 -14.22 -11.19 -4.40
N VAL A 94 -13.83 -11.28 -3.12
CA VAL A 94 -12.84 -10.41 -2.51
C VAL A 94 -11.44 -11.00 -2.65
N LEU A 95 -11.26 -12.29 -2.35
CA LEU A 95 -9.97 -12.97 -2.38
C LEU A 95 -9.31 -12.93 -3.76
N ASN A 96 -10.09 -13.15 -4.83
CA ASN A 96 -9.59 -13.12 -6.20
C ASN A 96 -9.13 -11.74 -6.69
N ARG A 97 -9.38 -10.68 -5.91
CA ARG A 97 -8.95 -9.30 -6.21
C ARG A 97 -7.71 -8.88 -5.41
N LEU A 98 -7.25 -9.73 -4.50
CA LEU A 98 -5.97 -9.54 -3.85
C LEU A 98 -4.86 -9.83 -4.87
N PRO A 99 -3.74 -9.09 -4.82
CA PRO A 99 -2.60 -9.43 -5.63
C PRO A 99 -2.14 -10.86 -5.28
N VAL A 100 -1.91 -11.66 -6.31
CA VAL A 100 -1.20 -12.93 -6.15
C VAL A 100 0.26 -12.55 -5.99
N GLU A 101 0.89 -13.00 -4.91
CA GLU A 101 2.34 -12.93 -4.81
C GLU A 101 2.91 -13.98 -5.77
N ASP A 102 3.02 -13.61 -7.05
CA ASP A 102 3.95 -14.28 -7.95
C ASP A 102 5.34 -13.86 -7.48
N CYS A 103 5.85 -14.55 -6.46
CA CYS A 103 7.25 -14.47 -6.10
C CYS A 103 8.07 -15.13 -7.22
N GLU A 104 8.28 -14.40 -8.32
CA GLU A 104 9.45 -14.66 -9.14
C GLU A 104 10.66 -14.28 -8.28
N GLU A 105 11.19 -15.25 -7.55
CA GLU A 105 12.36 -15.11 -6.66
C GLU A 105 13.56 -14.41 -7.36
N GLU A 106 13.61 -14.48 -8.70
CA GLU A 106 14.62 -13.82 -9.53
C GLU A 106 14.49 -12.28 -9.57
N VAL A 107 13.27 -11.77 -9.61
CA VAL A 107 13.00 -10.32 -9.62
C VAL A 107 13.37 -9.72 -8.26
N GLU A 108 13.09 -10.44 -7.17
CA GLU A 108 13.42 -10.00 -5.82
C GLU A 108 14.94 -9.88 -5.62
N LYS A 109 15.74 -10.84 -6.13
CA LYS A 109 17.21 -10.77 -6.07
C LYS A 109 17.77 -9.60 -6.87
N SER A 110 17.30 -9.40 -8.10
CA SER A 110 17.79 -8.32 -8.97
C SER A 110 17.47 -6.94 -8.41
N ILE A 111 16.29 -6.76 -7.81
CA ILE A 111 15.91 -5.51 -7.10
C ILE A 111 16.75 -5.33 -5.84
N LEU A 112 16.98 -6.38 -5.05
CA LEU A 112 17.82 -6.30 -3.87
C LEU A 112 19.26 -5.91 -4.21
N ASP A 113 19.82 -6.45 -5.30
CA ASP A 113 21.16 -6.12 -5.75
C ASP A 113 21.25 -4.68 -6.29
N LEU A 114 20.25 -4.21 -7.04
CA LEU A 114 20.14 -2.81 -7.43
C LEU A 114 20.06 -1.87 -6.22
N LEU A 115 19.24 -2.22 -5.20
CA LEU A 115 19.11 -1.42 -3.99
C LEU A 115 20.40 -1.40 -3.16
N LYS A 116 21.17 -2.50 -3.14
CA LYS A 116 22.51 -2.54 -2.55
C LYS A 116 23.46 -1.66 -3.34
N GLU A 117 23.46 -1.72 -4.66
CA GLU A 117 24.30 -0.88 -5.51
C GLU A 117 23.99 0.61 -5.32
N LEU A 118 22.72 1.00 -5.25
CA LEU A 118 22.32 2.39 -4.99
C LEU A 118 22.71 2.87 -3.58
N ARG A 119 22.71 1.97 -2.59
CA ARG A 119 23.01 2.32 -1.20
C ARG A 119 24.51 2.34 -0.89
N TYR A 120 25.29 1.46 -1.52
CA TYR A 120 26.71 1.27 -1.25
C TYR A 120 27.62 1.70 -2.42
N GLY A 121 27.04 2.17 -3.53
CA GLY A 121 27.74 2.46 -4.79
C GLY A 121 28.23 1.20 -5.49
N THR A 122 28.67 1.34 -6.75
CA THR A 122 29.41 0.29 -7.48
C THR A 122 30.81 0.14 -6.88
N THR A 123 30.88 -0.30 -5.63
CA THR A 123 32.14 -0.55 -4.94
C THR A 123 32.55 -1.97 -5.29
N THR A 124 33.57 -2.11 -6.14
CA THR A 124 34.38 -3.32 -6.22
C THR A 124 34.70 -3.75 -4.79
N VAL A 125 34.08 -4.84 -4.35
CA VAL A 125 34.31 -5.39 -3.01
C VAL A 125 35.74 -5.90 -2.96
N LYS A 126 36.70 -5.04 -2.58
CA LYS A 126 37.88 -5.53 -1.87
C LYS A 126 37.34 -6.08 -0.57
N GLN A 127 37.36 -7.41 -0.43
CA GLN A 127 37.00 -8.10 0.80
C GLN A 127 37.70 -7.40 1.97
N SER A 128 36.93 -6.73 2.82
CA SER A 128 37.45 -6.15 4.05
C SER A 128 38.00 -7.30 4.89
N THR A 129 39.32 -7.39 5.02
CA THR A 129 39.94 -8.26 6.02
C THR A 129 39.42 -7.81 7.38
N ARG A 130 38.59 -8.66 7.99
CA ARG A 130 37.99 -8.46 9.30
C ARG A 130 39.11 -8.06 10.28
N LYS A 131 39.17 -6.80 10.70
CA LYS A 131 40.18 -6.34 11.67
C LYS A 131 40.00 -7.18 12.94
N ARG A 132 41.05 -7.93 13.34
CA ARG A 132 41.02 -8.76 14.55
C ARG A 132 40.75 -7.85 15.76
N LYS A 133 39.76 -8.22 16.56
CA LYS A 133 39.37 -7.49 17.78
C LYS A 133 40.51 -7.61 18.79
N LEU A 134 41.05 -6.47 19.23
CA LEU A 134 42.02 -6.44 20.34
C LEU A 134 41.31 -6.89 21.62
N ASN A 135 41.79 -7.96 22.24
CA ASN A 135 41.24 -8.44 23.52
C ASN A 135 41.90 -7.65 24.66
N VAL A 136 41.22 -6.62 25.15
CA VAL A 136 41.71 -5.75 26.22
C VAL A 136 40.84 -5.98 27.45
N ILE A 137 41.47 -6.28 28.59
CA ILE A 137 40.79 -6.46 29.86
C ILE A 137 40.30 -5.09 30.36
N ALA A 138 39.07 -5.03 30.89
CA ALA A 138 38.46 -3.80 31.36
C ALA A 138 39.36 -3.07 32.38
N GLY A 139 39.55 -1.77 32.19
CA GLY A 139 40.35 -0.91 33.08
C GLY A 139 41.82 -0.72 32.70
N ARG A 140 42.33 -1.35 31.62
CA ARG A 140 43.71 -1.14 31.13
C ARG A 140 43.73 -0.28 29.86
N SER A 141 44.52 0.80 29.87
CA SER A 141 44.70 1.67 28.70
C SER A 141 45.67 1.04 27.69
N VAL A 142 45.30 1.06 26.40
CA VAL A 142 46.13 0.54 25.30
C VAL A 142 47.02 1.68 24.79
N GLY A 143 47.97 2.09 25.61
CA GLY A 143 48.95 3.11 25.27
C GLY A 143 50.24 2.79 26.01
N ASP A 144 51.28 2.49 25.23
CA ASP A 144 52.65 2.13 25.61
C ASP A 144 52.91 0.73 26.22
N GLY A 145 53.57 -0.10 25.40
CA GLY A 145 54.73 -0.86 25.90
C GLY A 145 54.54 -2.31 26.34
N THR A 146 53.53 -3.05 25.87
CA THR A 146 53.47 -4.51 26.15
C THR A 146 53.35 -5.34 24.87
N GLU A 147 54.46 -5.96 24.49
CA GLU A 147 54.55 -7.04 23.51
C GLU A 147 53.68 -8.23 23.94
N VAL A 148 52.67 -8.57 23.13
CA VAL A 148 51.88 -9.79 23.34
C VAL A 148 52.28 -10.81 22.28
N LYS A 149 52.96 -11.86 22.74
CA LYS A 149 53.51 -12.97 21.97
C LYS A 149 52.39 -13.72 21.23
N ASN A 150 52.61 -13.99 19.93
CA ASN A 150 51.80 -14.89 19.12
C ASN A 150 52.24 -16.34 19.41
N SER A 151 51.41 -17.14 20.07
CA SER A 151 51.51 -18.61 19.99
C SER A 151 50.73 -19.07 18.75
N ARG A 152 51.48 -19.54 17.74
CA ARG A 152 50.95 -20.38 16.67
C ARG A 152 51.06 -21.81 17.18
N ASP A 153 49.94 -22.46 17.44
CA ASP A 153 49.90 -23.92 17.50
C ASP A 153 49.03 -24.41 16.34
N TYR A 154 49.69 -25.23 15.53
CA TYR A 154 49.12 -26.08 14.50
C TYR A 154 48.40 -27.23 15.20
N ASP A 155 47.19 -27.58 14.76
CA ASP A 155 46.70 -28.94 14.92
C ASP A 155 46.08 -29.42 13.60
N GLU A 156 46.36 -30.69 13.32
CA GLU A 156 46.40 -31.41 12.07
C GLU A 156 45.03 -31.63 11.39
N ILE A 157 45.08 -31.81 10.07
CA ILE A 157 44.06 -32.48 9.28
C ILE A 157 44.39 -33.98 9.31
N GLU A 158 43.48 -34.82 9.80
CA GLU A 158 43.40 -36.23 9.41
C GLU A 158 41.92 -36.71 9.40
N ASP A 159 41.52 -37.14 8.20
CA ASP A 159 40.49 -38.09 7.77
C ASP A 159 39.27 -38.44 8.64
N ILE A 160 38.07 -38.31 8.03
CA ILE A 160 37.21 -39.40 7.49
C ILE A 160 36.23 -38.80 6.47
#